data_AF-A0A2K3MHE9-F1
#
_entry.id   AF-A0A2K3MHE9-F1
#
_cell.length_a   1.000
_cell.length_b   1.000
_cell.length_c   1.000
_cell.angle_alpha   90.00
_cell.angle_beta   90.00
_cell.angle_gamma   90.00
#
_symmetry.space_group_name_H-M   'P 1'
#
loop_
_entity.id
_entity.type
_entity.pdbx_description
1 polymer ?
#
loop_
_entity_poly.entity_id
_entity_poly.type
_entity_poly.pdbx_seq_one_letter_code
_entity_poly.pdbx_strand_id
1 'polypeptide(L)'
;MASLSGFMSVLTFLLFLFVDLMSSSEAAIKKYQFDIQVKNVSRLCHAKPIVTVNGRFPGPTIYAREGDQVFVNVTNHAQYNMSIHWHGLKQYRNGWADGPAYITQCPIQTGNSYTYEFNVTGQRGTLWWHAHILWLRATVYGAIVIMPKLGTLFPFPQPAREFEILLGEWWNNDVEEIVKQGNKMGLPPNMSDAHTINGKPGPLFPCSEKRK
;
A
#
# COMPACT_ATOMS: atom_id res chain seq x y z
N MET A 1 59.78 -17.65 -26.12
CA MET A 1 58.45 -17.54 -26.76
C MET A 1 57.42 -18.03 -25.77
N ALA A 2 56.72 -17.13 -25.08
CA ALA A 2 55.59 -17.53 -24.24
C ALA A 2 54.49 -18.07 -25.17
N SER A 3 53.97 -19.27 -24.90
CA SER A 3 53.00 -19.91 -25.80
C SER A 3 51.71 -19.08 -25.84
N LEU A 4 51.26 -18.74 -27.04
CA LEU A 4 50.01 -17.99 -27.32
C LEU A 4 48.79 -18.58 -26.58
N SER A 5 48.80 -19.88 -26.31
CA SER A 5 47.77 -20.61 -25.56
C SER A 5 47.64 -20.18 -24.10
N GLY A 6 48.74 -19.87 -23.41
CA GLY A 6 48.73 -19.45 -22.01
C GLY A 6 48.14 -18.06 -21.84
N PHE A 7 48.40 -17.17 -22.80
CA PHE A 7 47.83 -15.82 -22.83
C PHE A 7 46.31 -15.83 -23.04
N MET A 8 45.82 -16.70 -23.93
CA MET A 8 44.38 -16.87 -24.17
C MET A 8 43.65 -17.50 -22.99
N SER A 9 44.30 -18.42 -22.26
CA SER A 9 43.73 -19.05 -21.06
C SER A 9 43.62 -18.07 -19.88
N VAL A 10 44.59 -17.18 -19.70
CA VAL A 10 44.54 -16.14 -18.65
C VAL A 10 43.47 -15.09 -18.99
N LEU A 11 43.36 -14.71 -20.26
CA LEU A 11 42.36 -13.74 -20.72
C LEU A 11 40.93 -14.27 -20.56
N THR A 12 40.69 -15.55 -20.86
CA THR A 12 39.39 -16.19 -20.64
C THR A 12 39.07 -16.32 -19.15
N PHE A 13 40.04 -16.69 -18.30
CA PHE A 13 39.85 -16.77 -16.86
C PHE A 13 39.54 -15.39 -16.23
N LEU A 14 40.22 -14.34 -16.68
CA LEU A 14 39.94 -12.95 -16.27
C LEU A 14 38.55 -12.48 -16.75
N LEU A 15 38.10 -12.88 -17.94
CA LEU A 15 36.76 -12.60 -18.44
C LEU A 15 35.68 -13.29 -17.58
N PHE A 16 35.88 -14.56 -17.21
CA PHE A 16 34.94 -15.27 -16.33
C PHE A 16 34.87 -14.63 -14.93
N LEU A 17 36.01 -14.23 -14.35
CA LEU A 17 36.05 -13.46 -13.09
C LEU A 17 35.35 -12.10 -13.18
N PHE A 18 35.40 -11.44 -14.35
CA PHE A 18 34.72 -10.16 -14.58
C PHE A 18 33.20 -10.31 -14.72
N VAL A 19 32.75 -11.42 -15.31
CA VAL A 19 31.32 -11.75 -15.46
C VAL A 19 30.69 -12.13 -14.12
N ASP A 20 31.39 -12.89 -13.27
CA ASP A 20 30.91 -13.22 -11.92
C ASP A 20 30.86 -12.00 -10.98
N LEU A 21 31.68 -10.98 -11.22
CA LEU A 21 31.68 -9.73 -10.45
C LEU A 21 30.51 -8.79 -10.84
N MET A 22 29.82 -9.06 -11.95
CA MET A 22 28.71 -8.26 -12.47
C MET A 22 27.34 -8.84 -12.09
N SER A 23 27.23 -9.50 -10.92
CA SER A 23 25.92 -9.84 -10.34
C SER A 23 25.23 -8.55 -9.86
N SER A 24 24.71 -7.78 -10.81
CA SER A 24 23.94 -6.58 -10.56
C SER A 24 22.65 -7.02 -9.88
N SER A 25 22.44 -6.63 -8.62
CA SER A 25 21.13 -6.80 -7.98
C SER A 25 20.14 -5.91 -8.72
N GLU A 26 19.41 -6.46 -9.68
CA GLU A 26 18.46 -5.70 -10.48
C GLU A 26 17.28 -5.29 -9.58
N ALA A 27 16.89 -4.02 -9.64
CA ALA A 27 15.66 -3.54 -9.02
C ALA A 27 14.45 -4.25 -9.64
N ALA A 28 13.55 -4.79 -8.81
CA ALA A 28 12.39 -5.49 -9.35
C ALA A 28 11.27 -4.51 -9.71
N ILE A 29 10.55 -4.81 -10.79
CA ILE A 29 9.28 -4.16 -11.10
C ILE A 29 8.17 -4.89 -10.36
N LYS A 30 7.46 -4.20 -9.47
CA LYS A 30 6.28 -4.71 -8.76
C LYS A 30 5.01 -4.11 -9.36
N LYS A 31 4.05 -4.95 -9.72
CA LYS A 31 2.76 -4.51 -10.28
C LYS A 31 1.61 -4.96 -9.40
N TYR A 32 0.72 -4.03 -9.09
CA TYR A 32 -0.49 -4.26 -8.31
C TYR A 32 -1.71 -3.73 -9.05
N GLN A 33 -2.83 -4.44 -8.94
CA GLN A 33 -4.14 -3.99 -9.42
C GLN A 33 -5.03 -3.71 -8.21
N PHE A 34 -5.58 -2.49 -8.16
CA PHE A 34 -6.49 -2.00 -7.14
C PHE A 34 -7.85 -1.71 -7.78
N ASP A 35 -8.78 -2.64 -7.66
CA ASP A 35 -10.17 -2.48 -8.04
C ASP A 35 -10.95 -1.91 -6.86
N ILE A 36 -11.33 -0.63 -6.98
CA ILE A 36 -12.09 0.08 -5.96
C ILE A 36 -13.56 -0.27 -6.14
N GLN A 37 -14.14 -0.92 -5.14
CA GLN A 37 -15.49 -1.47 -5.25
C GLN A 37 -16.23 -1.42 -3.92
N VAL A 38 -17.55 -1.38 -4.00
CA VAL A 38 -18.42 -1.42 -2.83
C VAL A 38 -18.63 -2.87 -2.40
N LYS A 39 -18.51 -3.15 -1.10
CA LYS A 39 -18.80 -4.46 -0.52
C LYS A 39 -19.50 -4.30 0.82
N ASN A 40 -20.48 -5.16 1.10
CA ASN A 40 -21.09 -5.23 2.42
C ASN A 40 -20.12 -5.85 3.42
N VAL A 41 -19.88 -5.13 4.51
CA VAL A 41 -19.06 -5.59 5.63
C VAL A 41 -19.87 -5.44 6.90
N SER A 42 -19.85 -6.49 7.74
CA SER A 42 -20.52 -6.49 9.03
C SER A 42 -19.51 -6.36 10.17
N ARG A 43 -19.79 -5.44 11.10
CA ARG A 43 -19.14 -5.30 12.40
C ARG A 43 -20.18 -4.87 13.42
N LEU A 44 -19.99 -5.19 14.70
CA LEU A 44 -20.90 -4.77 15.76
C LEU A 44 -22.37 -5.16 15.48
N CYS A 45 -22.60 -6.29 14.80
CA CYS A 45 -23.91 -6.75 14.31
C CYS A 45 -24.57 -5.88 13.21
N HIS A 46 -23.89 -4.83 12.72
CA HIS A 46 -24.39 -3.94 11.68
C HIS A 46 -23.66 -4.22 10.37
N ALA A 47 -24.42 -4.56 9.32
CA ALA A 47 -23.89 -4.70 7.97
C ALA A 47 -24.16 -3.40 7.21
N LYS A 48 -23.12 -2.85 6.57
CA LYS A 48 -23.25 -1.69 5.69
C LYS A 48 -22.37 -1.84 4.45
N PRO A 49 -22.75 -1.24 3.31
CA PRO A 49 -21.85 -1.12 2.18
C PRO A 49 -20.69 -0.21 2.55
N ILE A 50 -19.46 -0.62 2.21
CA ILE A 50 -18.27 0.22 2.32
C ILE A 50 -17.45 0.15 1.03
N VAL A 51 -16.70 1.20 0.75
CA VAL A 51 -15.71 1.19 -0.34
C VAL A 51 -14.48 0.40 0.12
N THR A 52 -14.02 -0.50 -0.75
CA THR A 52 -12.92 -1.44 -0.49
C THR A 52 -11.97 -1.49 -1.67
N VAL A 53 -10.77 -2.03 -1.46
CA VAL A 53 -9.84 -2.40 -2.52
C VAL A 53 -9.88 -3.91 -2.70
N ASN A 54 -10.18 -4.38 -3.91
CA ASN A 54 -10.28 -5.80 -4.26
C ASN A 54 -11.25 -6.57 -3.34
N GLY A 55 -12.29 -5.91 -2.82
CA GLY A 55 -13.25 -6.50 -1.90
C GLY A 55 -12.69 -6.82 -0.52
N ARG A 56 -11.58 -6.21 -0.11
CA ARG A 56 -10.90 -6.42 1.18
C ARG A 56 -10.97 -5.19 2.08
N PHE A 57 -11.15 -5.43 3.38
CA PHE A 57 -11.09 -4.41 4.43
C PHE A 57 -10.40 -4.99 5.69
N PRO A 58 -9.22 -4.47 6.10
CA PRO A 58 -8.39 -3.52 5.35
C PRO A 58 -7.97 -4.04 3.97
N GLY A 59 -7.50 -3.15 3.12
CA GLY A 59 -7.04 -3.49 1.77
C GLY A 59 -5.75 -4.32 1.76
N PRO A 60 -5.29 -4.77 0.58
CA PRO A 60 -4.08 -5.58 0.46
C PRO A 60 -2.82 -4.82 0.87
N THR A 61 -1.88 -5.55 1.49
CA THR A 61 -0.53 -5.05 1.76
C THR A 61 0.28 -4.98 0.46
N ILE A 62 0.96 -3.87 0.23
CA ILE A 62 1.97 -3.74 -0.82
C ILE A 62 3.32 -4.15 -0.23
N TYR A 63 3.96 -5.13 -0.84
CA TYR A 63 5.35 -5.50 -0.53
C TYR A 63 6.30 -5.01 -1.61
N ALA A 64 7.36 -4.34 -1.21
CA ALA A 64 8.45 -3.90 -2.08
C ALA A 64 9.79 -4.08 -1.38
N ARG A 65 10.89 -4.00 -2.11
CA ARG A 65 12.24 -3.78 -1.57
C ARG A 65 12.69 -2.38 -1.87
N GLU A 66 13.62 -1.87 -1.05
CA GLU A 66 14.38 -0.68 -1.40
C GLU A 66 15.06 -0.87 -2.76
N GLY A 67 14.82 0.06 -3.68
CA GLY A 67 15.26 0.03 -5.07
C GLY A 67 14.18 -0.40 -6.07
N ASP A 68 13.11 -1.07 -5.64
CA ASP A 68 12.04 -1.52 -6.55
C ASP A 68 11.30 -0.33 -7.19
N GLN A 69 10.83 -0.54 -8.42
CA GLN A 69 9.86 0.31 -9.09
C GLN A 69 8.48 -0.32 -8.92
N VAL A 70 7.51 0.45 -8.42
CA VAL A 70 6.16 -0.04 -8.12
C VAL A 70 5.16 0.65 -9.01
N PHE A 71 4.31 -0.16 -9.64
CA PHE A 71 3.14 0.28 -10.41
C PHE A 71 1.89 -0.21 -9.70
N VAL A 72 0.96 0.70 -9.41
CA VAL A 72 -0.37 0.37 -8.91
C VAL A 72 -1.40 0.95 -9.85
N ASN A 73 -2.02 0.08 -10.65
CA ASN A 73 -3.15 0.47 -11.47
C ASN A 73 -4.42 0.46 -10.62
N VAL A 74 -5.01 1.64 -10.43
CA VAL A 74 -6.23 1.84 -9.64
C VAL A 74 -7.39 2.03 -10.60
N THR A 75 -8.34 1.11 -10.59
CA THR A 75 -9.57 1.20 -11.37
C THR A 75 -10.74 1.49 -10.44
N ASN A 76 -11.47 2.57 -10.70
CA ASN A 76 -12.55 3.00 -9.82
C ASN A 76 -13.91 2.48 -10.29
N HIS A 77 -14.44 1.45 -9.63
CA HIS A 77 -15.80 0.93 -9.88
C HIS A 77 -16.82 1.46 -8.86
N ALA A 78 -16.40 2.25 -7.87
CA ALA A 78 -17.28 2.81 -6.86
C ALA A 78 -17.94 4.11 -7.35
N GLN A 79 -19.11 4.41 -6.78
CA GLN A 79 -19.88 5.64 -7.09
C GLN A 79 -19.19 6.95 -6.65
N TYR A 80 -18.15 6.85 -5.83
CA TYR A 80 -17.41 8.01 -5.32
C TYR A 80 -16.20 8.29 -6.21
N ASN A 81 -15.86 9.57 -6.38
CA ASN A 81 -14.54 9.96 -6.85
C ASN A 81 -13.46 9.39 -5.94
N MET A 82 -12.34 8.96 -6.52
CA MET A 82 -11.28 8.29 -5.78
C MET A 82 -9.89 8.90 -6.03
N SER A 83 -9.04 8.88 -5.02
CA SER A 83 -7.60 9.06 -5.17
C SER A 83 -6.89 8.28 -4.07
N ILE A 84 -5.69 7.74 -4.33
CA ILE A 84 -4.92 6.95 -3.37
C ILE A 84 -3.60 7.67 -3.10
N HIS A 85 -3.27 7.85 -1.82
CA HIS A 85 -2.00 8.36 -1.36
C HIS A 85 -1.15 7.28 -0.73
N TRP A 86 0.15 7.37 -0.97
CA TRP A 86 1.17 6.44 -0.52
C TRP A 86 1.89 7.02 0.70
N HIS A 87 1.22 7.00 1.84
CA HIS A 87 1.63 7.73 3.03
C HIS A 87 3.06 7.42 3.48
N GLY A 88 3.89 8.46 3.46
CA GLY A 88 5.29 8.41 3.85
C GLY A 88 6.26 8.03 2.72
N LEU A 89 5.78 7.62 1.54
CA LEU A 89 6.65 7.52 0.36
C LEU A 89 7.05 8.91 -0.10
N LYS A 90 8.34 9.09 -0.39
CA LYS A 90 8.92 10.42 -0.61
C LYS A 90 8.55 11.07 -1.94
N GLN A 91 8.05 10.29 -2.91
CA GLN A 91 7.66 10.77 -4.25
C GLN A 91 8.68 11.70 -4.90
N TYR A 92 9.97 11.34 -4.84
CA TYR A 92 11.05 12.18 -5.36
C TYR A 92 10.83 12.52 -6.84
N ARG A 93 10.59 13.82 -7.11
CA ARG A 93 10.30 14.36 -8.45
C ARG A 93 9.12 13.68 -9.15
N ASN A 94 8.18 13.15 -8.37
CA ASN A 94 7.09 12.30 -8.86
C ASN A 94 5.73 12.70 -8.25
N GLY A 95 5.53 14.01 -8.06
CA GLY A 95 4.38 14.54 -7.33
C GLY A 95 3.02 14.19 -7.93
N TRP A 96 2.95 13.94 -9.24
CA TRP A 96 1.71 13.52 -9.91
C TRP A 96 1.18 12.15 -9.43
N ALA A 97 2.05 11.29 -8.90
CA ALA A 97 1.67 10.01 -8.33
C ALA A 97 1.48 10.06 -6.80
N ASP A 98 1.45 11.26 -6.19
CA ASP A 98 1.35 11.38 -4.74
C ASP A 98 -0.05 11.07 -4.20
N GLY A 99 -1.14 11.47 -4.89
CA GLY A 99 -2.49 11.07 -4.52
C GLY A 99 -3.47 12.12 -3.98
N PRO A 100 -3.06 13.17 -3.25
CA PRO A 100 -4.01 14.14 -2.69
C PRO A 100 -4.85 14.84 -3.77
N ALA A 101 -6.15 14.53 -3.78
CA ALA A 101 -7.07 15.06 -4.77
C ALA A 101 -7.16 16.60 -4.68
N TYR A 102 -7.19 17.26 -5.83
CA TYR A 102 -7.19 18.72 -6.00
C TYR A 102 -5.91 19.44 -5.54
N ILE A 103 -4.88 18.68 -5.14
CA ILE A 103 -3.53 19.21 -4.87
C ILE A 103 -2.56 18.74 -5.94
N THR A 104 -2.41 17.42 -6.12
CA THR A 104 -1.45 16.84 -7.07
C THR A 104 -2.13 16.19 -8.28
N GLN A 105 -3.42 15.87 -8.19
CA GLN A 105 -4.19 15.29 -9.28
C GLN A 105 -5.69 15.62 -9.18
N CYS A 106 -6.39 15.54 -10.31
CA CYS A 106 -7.83 15.39 -10.31
C CYS A 106 -8.23 13.98 -9.83
N PRO A 107 -9.42 13.79 -9.24
CA PRO A 107 -9.87 12.47 -8.82
C PRO A 107 -10.10 11.51 -9.99
N ILE A 108 -9.87 10.22 -9.73
CA ILE A 108 -10.24 9.11 -10.61
C ILE A 108 -11.76 8.97 -10.54
N GLN A 109 -12.45 9.34 -11.61
CA GLN A 109 -13.90 9.20 -11.71
C GLN A 109 -14.33 7.74 -11.84
N THR A 110 -15.60 7.46 -11.54
CA THR A 110 -16.20 6.14 -11.70
C THR A 110 -16.06 5.64 -13.14
N GLY A 111 -15.67 4.37 -13.30
CA GLY A 111 -15.37 3.71 -14.57
C GLY A 111 -13.96 3.97 -15.12
N ASN A 112 -13.21 4.92 -14.55
CA ASN A 112 -11.87 5.27 -15.03
C ASN A 112 -10.76 4.61 -14.21
N SER A 113 -9.55 4.60 -14.80
CA SER A 113 -8.34 4.07 -14.17
C SER A 113 -7.22 5.09 -14.17
N TYR A 114 -6.32 4.97 -13.19
CA TYR A 114 -5.07 5.71 -13.13
C TYR A 114 -3.96 4.80 -12.60
N THR A 115 -2.81 4.81 -13.27
CA THR A 115 -1.63 4.05 -12.81
C THR A 115 -0.71 4.98 -12.04
N TYR A 116 -0.53 4.68 -10.76
CA TYR A 116 0.51 5.27 -9.93
C TYR A 116 1.82 4.53 -10.15
N GLU A 117 2.87 5.25 -10.49
CA GLU A 117 4.22 4.71 -10.65
C GLU A 117 5.14 5.43 -9.69
N PHE A 118 5.96 4.72 -8.92
CA PHE A 118 6.97 5.34 -8.06
C PHE A 118 8.16 4.41 -7.78
N ASN A 119 9.32 5.02 -7.53
CA ASN A 119 10.54 4.32 -7.12
C ASN A 119 10.71 4.34 -5.60
N VAL A 120 11.04 3.19 -5.02
CA VAL A 120 11.28 3.05 -3.58
C VAL A 120 12.74 3.39 -3.26
N THR A 121 13.04 4.68 -3.12
CA THR A 121 14.43 5.17 -2.98
C THR A 121 14.79 5.58 -1.56
N GLY A 122 15.76 4.92 -0.94
CA GLY A 122 16.29 5.32 0.37
C GLY A 122 15.24 5.25 1.48
N GLN A 123 14.37 4.24 1.43
CA GLN A 123 13.33 3.96 2.41
C GLN A 123 13.25 2.46 2.65
N ARG A 124 13.04 2.06 3.90
CA ARG A 124 12.79 0.69 4.35
C ARG A 124 11.98 0.72 5.65
N GLY A 125 11.21 -0.31 5.92
CA GLY A 125 10.33 -0.41 7.07
C GLY A 125 8.84 -0.42 6.69
N THR A 126 8.00 0.03 7.61
CA THR A 126 6.54 0.00 7.48
C THR A 126 6.00 1.39 7.15
N LEU A 127 5.27 1.47 6.05
CA LEU A 127 4.46 2.60 5.63
C LEU A 127 3.00 2.12 5.44
N TRP A 128 2.15 2.95 4.86
CA TRP A 128 0.78 2.58 4.55
C TRP A 128 0.25 3.39 3.38
N TRP A 129 -0.82 2.94 2.75
CA TRP A 129 -1.54 3.66 1.72
C TRP A 129 -2.98 3.88 2.17
N HIS A 130 -3.60 4.96 1.69
CA HIS A 130 -5.00 5.25 1.99
C HIS A 130 -5.64 6.12 0.91
N ALA A 131 -6.98 6.10 0.84
CA ALA A 131 -7.69 7.08 0.02
C ALA A 131 -7.36 8.51 0.49
N HIS A 132 -7.15 9.44 -0.43
CA HIS A 132 -6.82 10.83 -0.12
C HIS A 132 -7.80 11.82 -0.76
N ILE A 133 -9.07 11.43 -0.70
CA ILE A 133 -10.23 12.22 -1.04
C ILE A 133 -11.36 11.81 -0.09
N LEU A 134 -12.21 12.78 0.30
CA LEU A 134 -13.30 12.56 1.24
C LEU A 134 -12.81 11.92 2.56
N TRP A 135 -13.69 11.26 3.31
CA TRP A 135 -13.32 10.43 4.49
C TRP A 135 -13.22 8.94 4.15
N LEU A 136 -13.09 8.61 2.86
CA LEU A 136 -12.98 7.22 2.39
C LEU A 136 -11.78 6.46 2.96
N ARG A 137 -10.76 7.14 3.50
CA ARG A 137 -9.67 6.48 4.24
C ARG A 137 -10.13 5.71 5.47
N ALA A 138 -11.36 5.91 5.94
CA ALA A 138 -11.95 5.10 7.00
C ALA A 138 -12.08 3.61 6.61
N THR A 139 -12.16 3.29 5.31
CA THR A 139 -12.28 1.91 4.82
C THR A 139 -11.33 1.55 3.69
N VAL A 140 -10.79 2.55 2.98
CA VAL A 140 -9.83 2.40 1.88
C VAL A 140 -8.43 2.71 2.39
N TYR A 141 -7.79 1.70 2.98
CA TYR A 141 -6.40 1.77 3.45
C TYR A 141 -5.77 0.38 3.54
N GLY A 142 -4.45 0.33 3.57
CA GLY A 142 -3.68 -0.90 3.76
C GLY A 142 -2.20 -0.62 4.04
N ALA A 143 -1.45 -1.66 4.38
CA ALA A 143 -0.04 -1.52 4.71
C ALA A 143 0.85 -1.41 3.45
N ILE A 144 2.01 -0.79 3.61
CA ILE A 144 3.14 -0.91 2.69
C ILE A 144 4.32 -1.42 3.51
N VAL A 145 4.92 -2.52 3.08
CA VAL A 145 6.12 -3.09 3.70
C VAL A 145 7.27 -2.99 2.72
N ILE A 146 8.30 -2.22 3.09
CA ILE A 146 9.51 -2.04 2.29
C ILE A 146 10.65 -2.80 2.97
N MET A 147 10.98 -3.94 2.37
CA MET A 147 12.09 -4.78 2.80
C MET A 147 13.44 -4.14 2.45
N PRO A 148 14.54 -4.50 3.13
CA PRO A 148 15.87 -4.09 2.73
C PRO A 148 16.15 -4.44 1.28
N LYS A 149 17.00 -3.62 0.64
CA LYS A 149 17.57 -3.91 -0.68
C LYS A 149 18.13 -5.34 -0.70
N LEU A 150 18.01 -6.02 -1.83
CA LEU A 150 18.54 -7.38 -1.98
C LEU A 150 20.05 -7.40 -1.63
N GLY A 151 20.46 -8.38 -0.82
CA GLY A 151 21.83 -8.49 -0.31
C GLY A 151 22.12 -7.67 0.96
N THR A 152 21.21 -6.78 1.37
CA THR A 152 21.33 -6.00 2.61
C THR A 152 20.51 -6.65 3.73
N LEU A 153 21.11 -6.79 4.92
CA LEU A 153 20.43 -7.28 6.11
C LEU A 153 19.72 -6.15 6.86
N PHE A 154 18.77 -6.52 7.72
CA PHE A 154 18.29 -5.61 8.75
C PHE A 154 19.45 -5.21 9.69
N PRO A 155 19.38 -4.02 10.32
CA PRO A 155 20.35 -3.61 11.34
C PRO A 155 20.20 -4.40 12.67
N PHE A 156 19.35 -5.43 12.68
CA PHE A 156 19.05 -6.32 13.80
C PHE A 156 18.90 -7.76 13.26
N PRO A 157 18.97 -8.79 14.11
CA PRO A 157 18.78 -10.18 13.69
C PRO A 157 17.44 -10.39 12.96
N GLN A 158 17.46 -11.19 11.89
CA GLN A 158 16.26 -11.50 11.11
C GLN A 158 15.13 -12.00 12.04
N PRO A 159 13.97 -11.33 12.08
CA PRO A 159 12.85 -11.77 12.90
C PRO A 159 12.38 -13.17 12.47
N ALA A 160 12.01 -14.00 13.45
CA ALA A 160 11.42 -15.31 13.16
C ALA A 160 10.07 -15.19 12.45
N ARG A 161 9.31 -14.12 12.74
CA ARG A 161 8.02 -13.77 12.13
C ARG A 161 7.82 -12.26 12.14
N GLU A 162 7.03 -11.80 11.19
CA GLU A 162 6.59 -10.41 11.06
C GLU A 162 5.07 -10.39 10.93
N PHE A 163 4.42 -9.40 11.53
CA PHE A 163 2.97 -9.23 11.50
C PHE A 163 2.62 -7.78 11.27
N GLU A 164 1.66 -7.53 10.39
CA GLU A 164 1.06 -6.21 10.21
C GLU A 164 -0.04 -5.97 11.24
N ILE A 165 0.03 -4.83 11.93
CA ILE A 165 -1.00 -4.36 12.86
C ILE A 165 -1.46 -2.99 12.38
N LEU A 166 -2.61 -2.96 11.70
CA LEU A 166 -3.28 -1.74 11.26
C LEU A 166 -4.32 -1.34 12.30
N LEU A 167 -4.17 -0.14 12.85
CA LEU A 167 -5.14 0.46 13.74
C LEU A 167 -6.11 1.32 12.93
N GLY A 168 -7.39 1.25 13.23
CA GLY A 168 -8.41 2.03 12.54
C GLY A 168 -9.67 2.20 13.36
N GLU A 169 -10.68 2.76 12.74
CA GLU A 169 -11.96 3.06 13.37
C GLU A 169 -13.13 2.50 12.56
N TRP A 170 -14.26 2.28 13.23
CA TRP A 170 -15.48 1.80 12.63
C TRP A 170 -16.66 2.65 13.10
N TRP A 171 -17.49 3.08 12.14
CA TRP A 171 -18.82 3.64 12.38
C TRP A 171 -19.86 2.65 11.85
N ASN A 172 -21.02 2.54 12.48
CA ASN A 172 -22.16 1.80 11.98
C ASN A 172 -22.88 2.57 10.86
N ASN A 173 -22.89 3.90 10.93
CA ASN A 173 -23.44 4.78 9.91
C ASN A 173 -22.44 4.99 8.75
N ASP A 174 -22.93 5.43 7.59
CA ASP A 174 -22.08 5.83 6.46
C ASP A 174 -21.19 7.02 6.87
N VAL A 175 -19.88 6.88 6.67
CA VAL A 175 -18.89 7.87 7.11
C VAL A 175 -19.05 9.18 6.33
N GLU A 176 -19.40 9.12 5.05
CA GLU A 176 -19.60 10.33 4.24
C GLU A 176 -20.84 11.09 4.67
N GLU A 177 -21.91 10.39 5.06
CA GLU A 177 -23.12 11.06 5.58
C GLU A 177 -22.88 11.69 6.97
N ILE A 178 -22.08 11.05 7.84
CA ILE A 178 -21.67 11.61 9.13
C ILE A 178 -20.91 12.93 8.93
N VAL A 179 -19.96 12.95 8.00
CA VAL A 179 -19.14 14.15 7.70
C VAL A 179 -19.97 15.23 7.04
N LYS A 180 -20.82 14.87 6.08
CA LYS A 180 -21.73 15.80 5.40
C LYS A 180 -22.71 16.45 6.38
N GLN A 181 -23.23 15.69 7.35
CA GLN A 181 -24.07 16.23 8.42
C GLN A 181 -23.28 17.21 9.30
N GLY A 182 -22.09 16.81 9.77
CA GLY A 182 -21.22 17.69 10.57
C GLY A 182 -20.91 19.00 9.86
N ASN A 183 -20.51 18.94 8.60
CA ASN A 183 -20.24 20.11 7.76
C ASN A 183 -21.48 21.00 7.59
N LYS A 184 -22.66 20.42 7.35
CA LYS A 184 -23.92 21.17 7.21
C LYS A 184 -24.30 21.89 8.51
N MET A 185 -24.02 21.29 9.66
CA MET A 185 -24.35 21.84 10.97
C MET A 185 -23.24 22.77 11.52
N GLY A 186 -22.05 22.76 10.92
CA GLY A 186 -20.87 23.44 11.48
C GLY A 186 -20.36 22.81 12.78
N LEU A 187 -20.62 21.52 12.99
CA LEU A 187 -20.24 20.77 14.19
C LEU A 187 -19.22 19.68 13.85
N PRO A 188 -18.39 19.26 14.82
CA PRO A 188 -17.54 18.10 14.63
C PRO A 188 -18.37 16.84 14.31
N PRO A 189 -17.90 15.96 13.41
CA PRO A 189 -18.56 14.68 13.15
C PRO A 189 -18.60 13.79 14.40
N ASN A 190 -19.59 12.90 14.47
CA ASN A 190 -19.73 11.96 15.60
C ASN A 190 -18.50 11.03 15.73
N MET A 191 -18.15 10.68 16.97
CA MET A 191 -17.09 9.71 17.27
C MET A 191 -17.41 8.32 16.70
N SER A 192 -16.38 7.50 16.50
CA SER A 192 -16.50 6.12 16.03
C SER A 192 -17.19 5.22 17.07
N ASP A 193 -17.90 4.20 16.58
CA ASP A 193 -18.54 3.19 17.41
C ASP A 193 -17.51 2.19 17.98
N ALA A 194 -16.39 1.99 17.28
CA ALA A 194 -15.30 1.15 17.75
C ALA A 194 -13.95 1.51 17.13
N HIS A 195 -12.89 1.38 17.92
CA HIS A 195 -11.54 1.20 17.39
C HIS A 195 -11.35 -0.24 16.91
N THR A 196 -10.45 -0.45 15.96
CA THR A 196 -10.22 -1.75 15.33
C THR A 196 -8.74 -2.07 15.21
N ILE A 197 -8.42 -3.36 15.32
CA ILE A 197 -7.12 -3.94 14.97
C ILE A 197 -7.33 -4.82 13.75
N ASN A 198 -6.63 -4.52 12.65
CA ASN A 198 -6.79 -5.16 11.35
C ASN A 198 -8.26 -5.22 10.92
N GLY A 199 -8.97 -4.10 11.12
CA GLY A 199 -10.39 -3.93 10.79
C GLY A 199 -11.35 -4.74 11.66
N LYS A 200 -10.94 -5.28 12.81
CA LYS A 200 -11.80 -6.00 13.76
C LYS A 200 -11.85 -5.27 15.12
N PRO A 201 -13.05 -5.02 15.70
CA PRO A 201 -13.19 -4.37 17.01
C PRO A 201 -12.60 -5.14 18.20
N GLY A 202 -12.50 -6.47 18.09
CA GLY A 202 -12.03 -7.33 19.18
C GLY A 202 -13.16 -7.86 20.07
N PRO A 203 -12.84 -8.68 21.08
CA PRO A 203 -13.81 -9.50 21.81
C PRO A 203 -14.72 -8.71 22.77
N LEU A 204 -14.36 -7.47 23.10
CA LEU A 204 -15.16 -6.63 24.02
C LEU A 204 -16.42 -6.05 23.37
N PHE A 205 -16.58 -6.21 22.06
CA PHE A 205 -17.69 -5.69 21.30
C PHE A 205 -18.68 -6.79 20.89
N PRO A 206 -19.99 -6.47 20.77
CA PRO A 206 -20.99 -7.42 20.32
C PRO A 206 -20.68 -7.94 18.91
N CYS A 207 -21.06 -9.20 18.64
CA CYS A 207 -20.83 -9.87 17.34
C CYS A 207 -19.39 -9.81 16.82
N SER A 208 -18.39 -9.71 17.72
CA SER A 208 -16.98 -9.56 17.34
C SER A 208 -16.09 -10.71 17.83
N GLU A 209 -16.66 -11.69 18.53
CA GLU A 209 -15.96 -12.94 18.86
C GLU A 209 -15.68 -13.79 17.62
N LYS A 210 -14.55 -14.51 17.63
CA LYS A 210 -14.28 -15.53 16.60
C LYS A 210 -15.34 -16.62 16.73
N ARG A 211 -16.23 -16.77 15.75
CA ARG A 211 -16.95 -18.04 15.58
C ARG A 211 -15.87 -19.13 15.45
N LYS A 212 -15.85 -20.06 16.41
CA LYS A 212 -14.97 -21.23 16.41
C LYS A 212 -15.32 -22.15 15.24
#